data_AF-A0A7C7RYW1-F1
#
_entry.id   AF-A0A7C7RYW1-F1
#
_cell.length_a   1.000
_cell.length_b   1.000
_cell.length_c   1.000
_cell.angle_alpha   90.00
_cell.angle_beta   90.00
_cell.angle_gamma   90.00
#
_symmetry.space_group_name_H-M   'P 1'
#
loop_
_entity.id
_entity.type
_entity.pdbx_description
1 polymer ?
#
loop_
_entity_poly.entity_id
_entity_poly.type
_entity_poly.pdbx_seq_one_letter_code
_entity_poly.pdbx_strand_id
1 'polypeptide(L)'
;MAFVHGIAGLTIFLLPIFLPVNGTTAAGFILVGIGGALIGVGGLLLAFLKAGKPILPQQTILTILPGLLLLMTLCFVAGFRFA
;
A
#
# COMPACT_ATOMS: atom_id res chain seq x y z
N MET A 1 -9.81 -17.34 2.06
CA MET A 1 -8.65 -16.42 2.07
C MET A 1 -9.02 -14.93 1.98
N ALA A 2 -10.15 -14.54 1.36
CA ALA A 2 -10.50 -13.12 1.20
C ALA A 2 -10.65 -12.33 2.51
N PHE A 3 -11.26 -12.93 3.54
CA PHE A 3 -11.47 -12.27 4.84
C PHE A 3 -10.16 -11.90 5.54
N VAL A 4 -9.26 -12.87 5.71
CA VAL A 4 -7.95 -12.65 6.36
C VAL A 4 -7.05 -11.74 5.54
N HIS A 5 -7.13 -11.81 4.21
CA HIS A 5 -6.40 -10.91 3.32
C HIS A 5 -6.86 -9.45 3.46
N GLY A 6 -8.17 -9.22 3.53
CA GLY A 6 -8.74 -7.89 3.73
C GLY A 6 -8.33 -7.28 5.08
N ILE A 7 -8.40 -8.07 6.16
CA ILE A 7 -7.96 -7.63 7.49
C ILE A 7 -6.48 -7.28 7.48
N ALA A 8 -5.63 -8.16 6.92
CA ALA A 8 -4.20 -7.91 6.83
C ALA A 8 -3.89 -6.62 6.06
N GLY A 9 -4.56 -6.39 4.93
CA GLY A 9 -4.40 -5.16 4.15
C GLY A 9 -4.79 -3.90 4.94
N LEU A 10 -5.93 -3.95 5.63
CA LEU A 10 -6.37 -2.86 6.52
C LEU A 10 -5.37 -2.61 7.65
N THR A 11 -4.84 -3.66 8.27
CA THR A 11 -3.84 -3.54 9.33
C THR A 11 -2.54 -2.91 8.81
N ILE A 12 -2.04 -3.35 7.66
CA ILE A 12 -0.80 -2.81 7.05
C ILE A 12 -0.96 -1.33 6.66
N PHE A 13 -2.15 -0.92 6.25
CA PHE A 13 -2.44 0.46 5.90
C PHE A 13 -2.68 1.36 7.13
N LEU A 14 -3.61 0.98 8.00
CA LEU A 14 -4.10 1.85 9.08
C LEU A 14 -3.17 1.89 10.29
N LEU A 15 -2.62 0.74 10.69
CA LEU A 15 -1.88 0.65 11.95
C LEU A 15 -0.62 1.53 11.97
N PRO A 16 0.20 1.60 10.91
CA PRO A 16 1.37 2.47 10.88
C PRO A 16 1.03 3.96 10.80
N ILE A 17 -0.23 4.32 10.53
CA ILE A 17 -0.71 5.70 10.58
C ILE A 17 -1.18 6.04 12.00
N PHE A 18 -1.91 5.13 12.65
CA PHE A 18 -2.46 5.39 13.98
C PHE A 18 -1.41 5.34 15.09
N LEU A 19 -0.43 4.43 15.05
CA LEU A 19 0.55 4.31 16.13
C LEU A 19 1.43 5.57 16.32
N PRO A 20 1.92 6.23 15.25
CA PRO A 20 2.68 7.48 15.39
C PRO A 20 1.82 8.66 15.83
N VAL A 21 0.57 8.72 15.37
CA VAL A 21 -0.39 9.77 15.76
C VAL A 21 -0.72 9.70 17.25
N ASN A 22 -0.74 8.48 17.81
CA ASN A 22 -0.91 8.26 19.25
C ASN A 22 0.41 8.30 20.04
N GLY A 23 1.53 8.70 19.42
CA GLY A 23 2.83 8.83 20.08
C GLY A 23 3.47 7.50 20.50
N THR A 24 2.98 6.37 20.01
CA THR A 24 3.45 5.02 20.40
C THR A 24 4.68 4.56 19.61
N THR A 25 4.90 5.13 18.44
CA THR A 25 6.04 4.86 17.53
C THR A 25 6.54 6.16 16.91
N ALA A 26 7.73 6.19 16.31
CA ALA A 26 8.22 7.43 15.71
C ALA A 26 7.38 7.86 14.50
N ALA A 27 7.38 9.17 14.23
CA ALA A 27 6.62 9.78 13.13
C ALA A 27 6.96 9.20 11.75
N GLY A 28 8.20 8.72 11.56
CA GLY A 28 8.61 8.10 10.31
C GLY A 28 7.85 6.82 9.97
N PHE A 29 7.28 6.12 10.95
CA PHE A 29 6.50 4.91 10.70
C PHE A 29 5.23 5.15 9.88
N ILE A 30 4.75 6.41 9.76
CA ILE A 30 3.64 6.80 8.86
C ILE A 30 3.97 6.46 7.41
N LEU A 31 5.25 6.51 7.00
CA LEU A 31 5.68 6.13 5.65
C LEU A 31 5.37 4.66 5.34
N VAL A 32 5.36 3.78 6.34
CA VAL A 32 4.92 2.39 6.17
C VAL A 32 3.43 2.35 5.82
N GLY A 33 2.60 3.17 6.47
CA GLY A 33 1.17 3.29 6.15
C GLY A 33 0.95 3.80 4.72
N ILE A 34 1.74 4.79 4.29
CA ILE A 34 1.72 5.30 2.90
C ILE A 34 2.12 4.21 1.91
N GLY A 35 3.16 3.42 2.20
CA GLY A 35 3.53 2.25 1.39
C GLY A 35 2.40 1.21 1.31
N GLY A 36 1.72 0.96 2.43
CA GLY A 36 0.54 0.09 2.52
C GLY A 36 -0.62 0.58 1.64
N ALA A 37 -0.83 1.90 1.59
CA ALA A 37 -1.83 2.51 0.70
C ALA A 37 -1.48 2.31 -0.78
N LEU A 38 -0.21 2.53 -1.15
CA LEU A 38 0.27 2.39 -2.53
C LEU A 38 0.06 0.97 -3.07
N ILE A 39 0.39 -0.06 -2.28
CA ILE A 39 0.14 -1.45 -2.69
C ILE A 39 -1.35 -1.79 -2.70
N GLY A 40 -2.15 -1.22 -1.79
CA GLY A 40 -3.60 -1.36 -1.79
C GLY A 40 -4.22 -0.83 -3.08
N VAL A 41 -3.80 0.35 -3.54
CA VAL A 41 -4.22 0.93 -4.83
C VAL A 41 -3.78 0.05 -5.99
N GLY A 42 -2.53 -0.42 -6.01
CA GLY A 42 -2.02 -1.32 -7.05
C GLY A 42 -2.82 -2.63 -7.13
N GLY A 43 -3.11 -3.25 -5.98
CA GLY A 43 -3.93 -4.46 -5.89
C GLY A 43 -5.36 -4.24 -6.37
N LEU A 44 -5.95 -3.09 -6.03
CA LEU A 44 -7.30 -2.72 -6.46
C LEU A 44 -7.38 -2.51 -7.99
N LEU A 45 -6.39 -1.85 -8.58
CA LEU A 45 -6.27 -1.69 -10.04
C LEU A 45 -6.21 -3.03 -10.77
N LEU A 46 -5.40 -3.97 -10.26
CA LEU A 46 -5.32 -5.33 -10.81
C LEU A 46 -6.63 -6.12 -10.62
N ALA A 47 -7.32 -5.94 -9.49
CA ALA A 47 -8.62 -6.56 -9.25
C ALA A 47 -9.69 -6.07 -10.24
N PHE A 48 -9.76 -4.76 -10.51
CA PHE A 48 -10.67 -4.20 -11.51
C PHE A 48 -10.36 -4.66 -12.94
N LEU A 49 -9.06 -4.79 -13.28
CA LEU A 49 -8.62 -5.34 -14.54
C LEU A 49 -9.11 -6.80 -14.71
N LYS A 50 -8.93 -7.62 -13.67
CA LYS A 50 -9.37 -9.03 -13.67
C LYS A 50 -10.90 -9.18 -13.65
N ALA A 51 -11.62 -8.22 -13.09
CA ALA A 51 -13.08 -8.19 -13.06
C ALA A 51 -13.72 -7.74 -14.41
N GLY A 52 -12.92 -7.44 -15.44
CA GLY A 52 -13.41 -7.05 -16.77
C GLY A 52 -13.96 -5.62 -16.84
N LYS A 53 -13.84 -4.83 -15.76
CA LYS A 53 -14.21 -3.41 -15.70
C LYS A 53 -12.97 -2.56 -15.35
N PRO A 54 -11.97 -2.50 -16.24
CA PRO A 54 -10.74 -1.76 -15.97
C PRO A 54 -11.03 -0.26 -15.83
N ILE A 55 -10.54 0.34 -14.73
CA ILE A 55 -10.54 1.81 -14.55
C ILE A 55 -9.48 2.44 -15.44
N LEU A 56 -8.35 1.76 -15.64
CA LEU A 56 -7.26 2.14 -16.54
C LEU A 56 -6.95 1.03 -17.54
N PRO A 57 -6.41 1.36 -18.73
CA PRO A 57 -5.95 0.35 -19.69
C PRO A 57 -4.91 -0.58 -19.07
N GLN A 58 -4.96 -1.86 -19.42
CA GLN A 58 -4.00 -2.87 -18.94
C GLN A 58 -2.55 -2.45 -19.17
N GLN A 59 -2.26 -1.91 -20.36
CA GLN A 59 -0.93 -1.44 -20.73
C GLN A 59 -0.44 -0.35 -19.77
N THR A 60 -1.31 0.60 -19.42
CA THR A 60 -0.99 1.67 -18.47
C THR A 60 -0.72 1.12 -17.07
N ILE A 61 -1.56 0.20 -16.58
CA ILE A 61 -1.37 -0.44 -15.27
C ILE A 61 -0.02 -1.16 -15.22
N LEU A 62 0.28 -2.01 -16.20
CA LEU A 62 1.52 -2.79 -16.23
C LEU A 62 2.77 -1.92 -16.44
N THR A 63 2.63 -0.75 -17.04
CA THR A 63 3.75 0.21 -17.20
C THR A 63 4.03 0.97 -15.91
N ILE A 64 3.00 1.31 -15.13
CA ILE A 64 3.14 2.07 -13.88
C ILE A 64 3.45 1.14 -12.69
N LEU A 65 3.04 -0.13 -12.75
CA LEU A 65 3.20 -1.11 -11.67
C LEU A 65 4.64 -1.20 -11.13
N PRO A 66 5.71 -1.29 -11.96
CA PRO A 66 7.07 -1.37 -11.46
C PRO A 66 7.49 -0.12 -10.67
N GLY A 67 7.12 1.07 -11.15
CA GLY A 67 7.37 2.33 -10.45
C GLY A 67 6.60 2.44 -9.14
N LEU A 68 5.34 1.99 -9.14
CA LEU A 68 4.51 1.93 -7.93
C LEU A 68 5.10 1.00 -6.88
N LEU A 69 5.58 -0.19 -7.29
CA LEU A 69 6.21 -1.17 -6.39
C LEU A 69 7.56 -0.67 -5.85
N LEU A 70 8.34 0.05 -6.66
CA LEU A 70 9.55 0.71 -6.18
C LEU A 70 9.23 1.78 -5.14
N LEU A 71 8.24 2.64 -5.41
CA LEU A 71 7.84 3.68 -4.47
C LEU A 71 7.31 3.08 -3.16
N MET A 72 6.48 2.03 -3.24
CA MET A 72 6.03 1.26 -2.07
C MET A 72 7.22 0.75 -1.25
N THR A 73 8.20 0.15 -1.91
CA THR A 73 9.40 -0.38 -1.25
C THR A 73 10.20 0.72 -0.57
N LEU A 74 10.36 1.87 -1.24
CA LEU A 74 11.07 3.01 -0.69
C LEU A 74 10.35 3.61 0.52
N CYS A 75 9.02 3.71 0.48
CA CYS A 75 8.19 4.09 1.62
C CYS A 75 8.33 3.11 2.79
N PHE A 76 8.35 1.81 2.55
CA PHE A 76 8.57 0.81 3.60
C PHE A 76 9.96 0.91 4.21
N VAL A 77 11.01 0.93 3.39
CA VAL A 77 12.40 1.00 3.86
C VAL A 77 12.63 2.30 4.64
N ALA A 78 12.21 3.44 4.10
CA ALA A 78 12.30 4.72 4.80
C ALA A 78 11.46 4.70 6.08
N GLY A 79 10.24 4.18 6.02
CA GLY A 79 9.36 4.09 7.16
C GLY A 79 9.94 3.29 8.30
N PHE A 80 10.47 2.10 8.06
CA PHE A 80 11.16 1.31 9.09
C PHE A 80 12.48 1.93 9.55
N ARG A 81 13.18 2.67 8.67
CA ARG A 81 14.43 3.35 9.03
C ARG A 81 14.21 4.55 9.97
N PHE A 82 13.05 5.19 9.87
CA PHE A 82 12.66 6.37 10.64
C PHE A 82 11.55 6.09 11.68
N ALA A 83 11.20 4.81 11.89
CA ALA A 83 10.19 4.34 12.86
C ALA A 83 10.73 4.19 14.28
#